data_AF-A0A7W0RT10-F1
#
_entry.id   AF-A0A7W0RT10-F1
#
_cell.length_a   1.000
_cell.length_b   1.000
_cell.length_c   1.000
_cell.angle_alpha   90.00
_cell.angle_beta   90.00
_cell.angle_gamma   90.00
#
_symmetry.space_group_name_H-M   'P 1'
#
loop_
_entity.id
_entity.type
_entity.pdbx_description
1 polymer ?
#
loop_
_entity_poly.entity_id
_entity_poly.type
_entity_poly.pdbx_seq_one_letter_code
_entity_poly.pdbx_strand_id
1 'polypeptide(L)' 'MREQNFDTAFERVRKLVADFQKHEKVYLAPDYKEDSVRKDFIDKFWIALGWDVYHEHQ' A
#
# COMPACT_ATOMS: atom_id res chain seq x y z
N MET A 1 -5.46 0.34 24.14
CA MET A 1 -4.19 0.81 23.56
C MET A 1 -4.03 0.10 22.22
N ARG A 2 -4.01 0.81 21.09
CA ARG A 2 -3.73 0.17 19.79
C ARG A 2 -2.22 -0.03 19.72
N GLU A 3 -1.72 -1.13 20.26
CA GLU A 3 -0.37 -1.62 19.98
C GLU A 3 -0.35 -2.15 18.54
N GLN A 4 -0.33 -1.22 17.58
CA GLN A 4 0.06 -1.54 16.22
C GLN A 4 1.56 -1.80 16.28
N ASN A 5 1.93 -3.07 16.50
CA ASN A 5 3.32 -3.48 16.50
C ASN A 5 3.96 -3.04 15.19
N PHE A 6 4.86 -2.06 15.29
CA PHE A 6 5.62 -1.51 14.18
C PHE A 6 6.25 -2.61 13.32
N ASP A 7 6.65 -3.71 13.96
CA ASP A 7 7.18 -4.91 13.31
C ASP A 7 6.20 -5.52 12.29
N THR A 8 4.93 -5.66 12.66
CA THR A 8 3.88 -6.19 11.77
C THR A 8 3.54 -5.22 10.63
N ALA A 9 3.53 -3.91 10.92
CA ALA A 9 3.37 -2.87 9.90
C ALA A 9 4.55 -2.91 8.90
N PHE A 10 5.77 -3.04 9.43
CA PHE A 10 7.00 -3.11 8.67
C PHE A 10 7.06 -4.35 7.77
N GLU A 11 6.68 -5.52 8.26
CA GLU A 11 6.58 -6.74 7.44
C GLU A 11 5.56 -6.60 6.30
N ARG A 12 4.41 -5.97 6.57
CA ARG A 12 3.39 -5.71 5.54
C ARG A 12 3.90 -4.76 4.46
N VAL A 13 4.53 -3.65 4.85
CA VAL A 13 5.16 -2.71 3.92
C VAL A 13 6.26 -3.39 3.11
N ARG A 14 7.10 -4.22 3.75
CA ARG A 14 8.17 -4.96 3.07
C ARG A 14 7.63 -5.91 2.01
N LYS A 15 6.53 -6.62 2.29
CA LYS A 15 5.85 -7.44 1.28
C LYS A 15 5.27 -6.60 0.16
N LEU A 16 4.68 -5.46 0.48
CA LEU A 16 4.14 -4.52 -0.50
C LEU A 16 5.21 -4.02 -1.48
N VAL A 17 6.38 -3.65 -0.96
CA VAL A 17 7.53 -3.20 -1.77
C VAL A 17 8.09 -4.34 -2.62
N ALA A 18 8.16 -5.56 -2.09
CA ALA A 18 8.60 -6.73 -2.85
C ALA A 18 7.63 -7.06 -4.01
N ASP A 19 6.32 -6.93 -3.76
CA ASP A 19 5.29 -7.09 -4.79
C ASP A 19 5.38 -5.96 -5.84
N PHE A 20 5.60 -4.71 -5.39
CA PHE A 20 5.87 -3.57 -6.28
C PHE A 20 7.04 -3.85 -7.22
N GLN A 21 8.19 -4.27 -6.68
CA GLN A 21 9.38 -4.56 -7.47
C GLN A 21 9.14 -5.71 -8.46
N LYS A 22 8.42 -6.75 -8.05
CA LYS A 22 8.10 -7.88 -8.93
C LYS A 22 7.21 -7.46 -10.10
N HIS A 23 6.30 -6.52 -9.85
CA HIS A 23 5.36 -6.00 -10.83
C HIS A 23 5.75 -4.62 -11.37
N GLU A 24 7.00 -4.15 -11.15
CA GLU A 24 7.43 -2.78 -11.48
C GLU A 24 7.24 -2.48 -12.96
N LYS A 25 7.48 -3.48 -13.82
CA LYS A 25 7.33 -3.36 -15.28
C LYS A 25 5.88 -3.11 -15.69
N VAL A 26 4.93 -3.57 -14.90
CA VAL A 26 3.50 -3.34 -15.10
C VAL A 26 3.13 -1.94 -14.59
N TYR A 27 3.71 -1.50 -13.47
CA TYR A 27 3.44 -0.19 -12.89
C TYR A 27 4.13 0.98 -13.62
N LEU A 28 5.28 0.72 -14.25
CA LEU A 28 6.00 1.63 -15.12
C LEU A 28 5.46 1.61 -16.56
N ALA A 29 4.52 0.69 -16.87
CA ALA A 29 3.89 0.69 -18.18
C ALA A 29 3.02 1.95 -18.32
N PRO A 30 3.02 2.60 -19.50
CA PRO A 30 2.22 3.80 -19.75
C PRO A 30 0.70 3.55 -19.70
N ASP A 31 0.30 2.28 -19.67
CA ASP A 31 -1.09 1.85 -19.53
C ASP A 31 -1.56 1.85 -18.07
N TYR A 32 -0.63 1.90 -17.10
CA TYR A 32 -0.96 1.86 -15.69
C TYR A 32 -1.44 3.23 -15.20
N LYS A 33 -2.66 3.27 -14.67
CA LYS A 33 -3.30 4.50 -14.20
C LYS A 33 -2.85 4.84 -12.79
N GLU A 34 -2.63 6.13 -12.55
CA GLU A 34 -2.28 6.68 -11.24
C GLU A 34 -3.33 6.35 -10.16
N ASP A 35 -4.61 6.19 -10.53
CA ASP A 35 -5.68 5.76 -9.62
C ASP A 35 -5.43 4.33 -9.07
N SER A 36 -4.89 3.45 -9.92
CA SER A 36 -4.52 2.09 -9.52
C SER A 36 -3.32 2.10 -8.58
N VAL A 37 -2.31 2.97 -8.81
CA VAL A 37 -1.17 3.13 -7.88
C VAL A 37 -1.67 3.50 -6.48
N ARG A 38 -2.62 4.44 -6.41
CA ARG A 38 -3.15 4.93 -5.14
C ARG A 38 -3.79 3.80 -4.34
N LYS A 39 -4.70 3.03 -4.96
CA LYS A 39 -5.41 1.94 -4.28
C LYS A 39 -4.52 0.73 -3.97
N ASP A 40 -3.58 0.41 -4.86
CA ASP A 40 -2.75 -0.79 -4.68
C ASP A 40 -1.55 -0.56 -3.75
N PHE A 41 -0.99 0.65 -3.71
CA PHE A 41 0.20 0.98 -2.91
C PHE A 41 -0.09 1.93 -1.77
N ILE A 42 -0.64 3.10 -2.07
CA ILE A 42 -0.76 4.19 -1.10
C ILE A 42 -1.77 3.79 0.00
N ASP A 43 -2.94 3.28 -0.38
CA ASP A 43 -3.95 2.76 0.56
C ASP A 43 -3.38 1.67 1.46
N LYS A 44 -2.77 0.63 0.86
CA LYS A 44 -2.23 -0.50 1.62
C LYS A 44 -1.06 -0.10 2.52
N PHE A 45 -0.24 0.88 2.12
CA PHE A 45 0.85 1.42 2.93
C PHE A 45 0.35 2.12 4.19
N TRP A 46 -0.63 3.00 4.05
CA TRP A 46 -1.23 3.71 5.16
C TRP A 46 -2.05 2.78 6.06
N ILE A 47 -2.82 1.82 5.51
CA ILE A 47 -3.49 0.76 6.29
C ILE A 47 -2.47 -0.07 7.06
N ALA A 48 -1.32 -0.37 6.48
CA ALA A 48 -0.24 -1.10 7.15
C ALA A 48 0.36 -0.29 8.31
N LEU A 49 0.49 1.02 8.16
CA LEU A 49 0.85 1.95 9.24
C LEU A 49 -0.29 2.16 10.25
N GLY A 50 -1.46 1.57 10.01
CA GLY A 50 -2.63 1.66 10.87
C GLY A 50 -3.39 2.98 10.76
N TRP A 51 -3.17 3.70 9.66
CA TRP A 51 -4.02 4.79 9.21
C TRP A 51 -5.26 4.23 8.52
N ASP A 52 -6.40 4.80 8.86
CA ASP A 52 -7.67 4.50 8.23
C ASP A 52 -7.77 5.30 6.93
N VAL A 53 -7.38 4.69 5.81
CA VAL A 53 -7.42 5.33 4.48
C VAL A 53 -8.80 5.29 3.86
N TYR A 54 -9.66 4.41 4.38
CA TYR A 54 -11.07 4.41 4.07
C TYR A 54 -11.68 5.66 4.73
N HIS A 55 -11.60 6.80 4.04
CA HIS A 55 -12.62 7.82 4.23
C HIS A 55 -13.95 7.19 3.82
N GLU A 56 -14.68 6.66 4.80
CA GLU A 56 -16.01 6.04 4.68
C GLU A 56 -17.14 7.01 4.27
N HIS A 57 -16.86 8.14 3.62
CA HIS A 57 -17.95 9.06 3.23
C HIS A 57 -17.90 9.47 1.76
N GLN A 58 -18.74 8.75 1.01
CA GLN A 58 -19.66 9.16 -0.08
C GLN A 58 -19.42 10.50 -0.79
#